data_AF-Q4C942-F1
#
_entry.id   AF-Q4C942-F1
#
_cell.length_a   1.000
_cell.length_b   1.000
_cell.length_c   1.000
_cell.angle_alpha   90.00
_cell.angle_beta   90.00
_cell.angle_gamma   90.00
#
_symmetry.space_group_name_H-M   'P 1'
#
loop_
_entity.id
_entity.type
_entity.pdbx_description
1 polymer ?
#
loop_
_entity_poly.entity_id
_entity_poly.type
_entity_poly.pdbx_seq_one_letter_code
_entity_poly.pdbx_strand_id
1 'polypeptide(L)'
;MRRRSFAKNSLEVELFPFLSILACTIGTLILLIIVLTTQLLKDERAITIIAKQETAGENQGKIPRYVECREDGVLLHPSQVFVPKSDINNRRSPLNQLIREVEKNKDKQYLIVVLRPQGIDVFQQVRDIVEKRGIDIGYEPIDEDWTLKIEELNNNEN
;
A
#
# COMPACT_ATOMS: atom_id res chain seq x y z
N MET A 1 -81.67 -9.56 38.19
CA MET A 1 -80.30 -9.79 38.72
C MET A 1 -79.39 -10.15 37.53
N ARG A 2 -78.54 -9.22 37.06
CA ARG A 2 -77.81 -9.34 35.77
C ARG A 2 -76.36 -9.77 36.05
N ARG A 3 -76.01 -11.01 35.72
CA ARG A 3 -74.67 -11.58 35.94
C ARG A 3 -73.73 -11.02 34.87
N ARG A 4 -72.81 -10.12 35.24
CA ARG A 4 -71.71 -9.68 34.37
C ARG A 4 -70.70 -10.84 34.25
N SER A 5 -70.56 -11.43 33.08
CA SER A 5 -69.42 -12.32 32.80
C SER A 5 -68.20 -11.45 32.50
N PHE A 6 -67.14 -11.58 33.30
CA PHE A 6 -65.83 -11.04 32.96
C PHE A 6 -65.18 -11.93 31.88
N ALA A 7 -64.85 -11.33 30.74
CA ALA A 7 -64.04 -11.99 29.71
C ALA A 7 -62.60 -12.10 30.22
N LYS A 8 -62.03 -13.30 30.13
CA LYS A 8 -60.65 -13.59 30.54
C LYS A 8 -59.76 -13.28 29.33
N ASN A 9 -59.00 -12.17 29.37
CA ASN A 9 -58.02 -11.88 28.34
C ASN A 9 -56.88 -12.89 28.43
N SER A 10 -56.72 -13.75 27.42
CA SER A 10 -55.49 -14.51 27.23
C SER A 10 -54.40 -13.54 26.78
N LEU A 11 -53.39 -13.34 27.63
CA LEU A 11 -52.14 -12.67 27.25
C LEU A 11 -51.32 -13.69 26.46
N GLU A 12 -51.69 -13.87 25.19
CA GLU A 12 -50.89 -14.66 24.24
C GLU A 12 -49.74 -13.79 23.76
N VAL A 13 -48.51 -14.22 24.02
CA VAL A 13 -47.33 -13.59 23.45
C VAL A 13 -47.34 -13.91 21.96
N GLU A 14 -47.76 -12.94 21.15
CA GLU A 14 -47.71 -13.08 19.71
C GLU A 14 -46.23 -13.14 19.27
N LEU A 15 -45.83 -14.23 18.62
CA LEU A 15 -44.47 -14.36 18.07
C LEU A 15 -44.25 -13.46 16.86
N PHE A 16 -45.33 -13.01 16.19
CA PHE A 16 -45.25 -12.21 14.96
C PHE A 16 -44.50 -10.87 15.16
N PRO A 17 -44.82 -10.05 16.18
CA PRO A 17 -44.03 -8.85 16.49
C PRO A 17 -42.58 -9.14 16.83
N PHE A 18 -42.29 -10.20 17.60
CA PHE A 18 -40.92 -10.53 18.00
C PHE A 18 -40.04 -10.92 16.81
N LEU A 19 -40.56 -11.77 15.91
CA LEU A 19 -39.85 -12.15 14.70
C LEU A 19 -39.62 -10.96 13.77
N SER A 20 -40.55 -10.01 13.69
CA SER A 20 -40.39 -8.80 12.87
C SER A 20 -39.24 -7.92 13.37
N ILE A 21 -39.10 -7.76 14.68
CA ILE A 21 -38.00 -6.98 15.29
C ILE A 21 -36.68 -7.73 15.10
N LEU A 22 -36.66 -9.04 15.31
CA LEU A 22 -35.47 -9.87 15.14
C LEU A 22 -34.99 -9.91 13.68
N ALA A 23 -35.90 -10.05 12.71
CA ALA A 23 -35.57 -9.98 11.29
C ALA A 23 -35.04 -8.58 10.92
N CYS A 24 -35.63 -7.53 11.48
CA CYS A 24 -35.19 -6.15 11.26
C CYS A 24 -33.78 -5.91 11.83
N THR A 25 -33.50 -6.35 13.06
CA THR A 25 -32.17 -6.19 13.67
C THR A 25 -31.11 -7.02 12.96
N ILE A 26 -31.43 -8.26 12.54
CA ILE A 26 -30.50 -9.07 11.74
C ILE A 26 -30.22 -8.38 10.40
N GLY A 27 -31.24 -7.85 9.73
CA GLY A 27 -31.08 -7.13 8.46
C GLY A 27 -30.22 -5.87 8.59
N THR A 28 -30.46 -5.05 9.61
CA THR A 28 -29.65 -3.83 9.83
C THR A 28 -28.22 -4.16 10.23
N LEU A 29 -28.00 -5.20 11.04
CA LEU A 29 -26.66 -5.66 11.40
C LEU A 29 -25.91 -6.20 10.18
N ILE A 30 -26.55 -6.97 9.30
CA ILE A 30 -25.93 -7.45 8.06
C ILE A 30 -25.53 -6.26 7.17
N LEU A 31 -26.43 -5.28 6.98
CA LEU A 31 -26.11 -4.08 6.20
C LEU A 31 -24.93 -3.30 6.81
N LEU A 32 -24.91 -3.13 8.14
CA LEU A 32 -23.80 -2.47 8.84
C LEU A 32 -22.49 -3.22 8.63
N ILE A 33 -22.48 -4.55 8.77
CA ILE A 33 -21.29 -5.38 8.56
C ILE A 33 -20.80 -5.26 7.10
N ILE A 34 -21.69 -5.26 6.10
CA ILE A 34 -21.31 -5.07 4.69
C ILE A 34 -20.67 -3.69 4.48
N VAL A 35 -21.26 -2.64 5.04
CA VAL A 35 -20.69 -1.28 4.93
C VAL A 35 -19.33 -1.19 5.62
N LEU A 36 -19.17 -1.75 6.81
CA LEU A 36 -17.91 -1.76 7.53
C LEU A 36 -16.83 -2.55 6.78
N THR A 37 -17.16 -3.75 6.31
CA THR A 37 -16.21 -4.61 5.57
C THR A 37 -15.80 -3.99 4.23
N THR A 38 -16.73 -3.35 3.51
CA THR A 38 -16.39 -2.64 2.26
C THR A 38 -15.53 -1.40 2.50
N GLN A 39 -15.65 -0.73 3.65
CA GLN A 39 -14.75 0.37 4.03
C GLN A 39 -13.35 -0.15 4.38
N LEU A 40 -13.25 -1.23 5.15
CA LEU A 40 -11.96 -1.83 5.53
C LEU A 40 -11.20 -2.39 4.33
N LEU A 41 -11.88 -2.96 3.34
CA LEU A 41 -11.27 -3.44 2.10
C LEU A 41 -10.81 -2.31 1.17
N LYS A 42 -11.39 -1.11 1.30
CA LYS A 42 -10.97 0.09 0.57
C LYS A 42 -9.79 0.80 1.21
N ASP A 43 -9.47 0.50 2.47
CA ASP A 43 -8.31 1.08 3.11
C ASP A 43 -7.07 0.46 2.48
N GLU A 44 -6.33 1.30 1.74
CA GLU A 44 -5.18 0.90 0.95
C GLU A 44 -4.19 0.15 1.86
N ARG A 45 -3.85 -1.09 1.50
CA ARG A 45 -2.90 -1.89 2.30
C ARG A 45 -1.56 -1.15 2.30
N ALA A 46 -1.28 -0.41 3.38
CA ALA A 46 -0.15 0.49 3.45
C ALA A 46 1.15 -0.30 3.74
N ILE A 47 1.97 -0.38 2.69
CA ILE A 47 3.37 -0.78 2.60
C ILE A 47 4.36 0.14 3.32
N THR A 48 4.72 -0.01 4.60
CA THR A 48 5.91 0.71 5.10
C THR A 48 7.19 -0.08 4.79
N ILE A 49 7.95 0.37 3.79
CA ILE A 49 9.35 -0.06 3.62
C ILE A 49 10.18 0.73 4.62
N ILE A 50 10.69 0.05 5.63
CA ILE A 50 11.70 0.62 6.52
C ILE A 50 13.01 0.65 5.73
N ALA A 51 13.56 1.84 5.49
CA ALA A 51 14.84 2.02 4.85
C ALA A 51 15.95 1.58 5.79
N LYS A 52 16.12 0.26 5.92
CA LYS A 52 17.18 -0.34 6.69
C LYS A 52 18.46 -0.28 5.89
N GLN A 53 19.48 0.39 6.43
CA GLN A 53 20.85 0.12 6.00
C GLN A 53 21.11 -1.35 6.24
N GLU A 54 21.32 -2.12 5.16
CA GLU A 54 21.52 -3.57 5.27
C GLU A 54 22.62 -3.84 6.30
N THR A 55 22.28 -4.58 7.36
CA THR A 55 23.24 -4.97 8.40
C THR A 55 24.03 -6.23 8.02
N ALA A 56 23.67 -6.88 6.92
CA ALA A 56 24.35 -8.03 6.32
C ALA A 56 24.04 -8.04 4.81
N GLY A 57 25.05 -8.28 3.95
CA GLY A 57 24.94 -8.14 2.49
C GLY A 57 26.10 -7.35 1.86
N GLU A 58 26.16 -7.29 0.53
CA GLU A 58 27.20 -6.56 -0.22
C GLU A 58 27.01 -5.03 -0.14
N ASN A 59 25.80 -4.58 0.20
CA ASN A 59 25.43 -3.16 0.34
C ASN A 59 25.43 -2.68 1.81
N GLN A 60 26.17 -3.37 2.69
CA GLN A 60 26.27 -3.01 4.10
C GLN A 60 26.71 -1.55 4.30
N GLY A 61 25.91 -0.80 5.06
CA GLY A 61 26.18 0.61 5.37
C GLY A 61 25.95 1.59 4.21
N LYS A 62 25.46 1.14 3.05
CA LYS A 62 25.04 2.03 1.96
C LYS A 62 23.64 2.57 2.21
N ILE A 63 23.42 3.80 1.75
CA ILE A 63 22.15 4.51 1.84
C ILE A 63 21.31 4.14 0.61
N PRO A 64 20.13 3.52 0.77
CA PRO A 64 19.26 3.21 -0.34
C PRO A 64 18.61 4.47 -0.93
N ARG A 65 18.53 4.53 -2.25
CA ARG A 65 17.68 5.48 -2.98
C ARG A 65 16.57 4.70 -3.66
N TYR A 66 15.32 5.09 -3.40
CA TYR A 66 14.16 4.33 -3.85
C TYR A 66 13.57 4.90 -5.13
N VAL A 67 13.27 4.02 -6.07
CA VAL A 67 12.48 4.34 -7.26
C VAL A 67 11.38 3.30 -7.43
N GLU A 68 10.17 3.74 -7.70
CA GLU A 68 9.02 2.87 -7.90
C GLU A 68 8.69 2.79 -9.38
N CYS A 69 8.74 1.58 -9.94
CA CYS A 69 8.40 1.33 -11.34
C CYS A 69 6.90 1.02 -11.45
N ARG A 70 6.20 1.86 -12.21
CA ARG A 70 4.78 1.73 -12.56
C ARG A 70 4.64 1.44 -14.05
N GLU A 71 3.43 1.16 -14.52
CA GLU A 71 3.16 0.89 -15.93
C GLU A 71 3.57 2.07 -16.84
N ASP A 72 3.28 3.29 -16.38
CA ASP A 72 3.37 4.54 -17.14
C ASP A 72 4.66 5.33 -16.90
N GLY A 73 5.50 4.89 -15.95
CA GLY A 73 6.74 5.60 -15.61
C GLY A 73 7.34 5.20 -14.28
N VAL A 74 8.19 6.08 -13.76
CA VAL A 74 8.97 5.89 -12.53
C VAL A 74 8.63 7.01 -11.55
N LEU A 75 8.32 6.66 -10.31
CA LEU A 75 8.13 7.61 -9.23
C LEU A 75 9.37 7.63 -8.32
N LEU A 76 9.93 8.81 -8.09
CA LEU A 76 11.15 8.97 -7.30
C LEU A 76 10.82 9.25 -5.83
N HIS A 77 11.38 8.45 -4.93
CA HIS A 77 11.19 8.62 -3.48
C HIS A 77 12.44 9.22 -2.82
N PRO A 78 12.28 10.10 -1.81
CA PRO A 78 11.04 10.54 -1.19
C PRO A 78 10.34 11.71 -1.93
N SER A 79 10.96 12.26 -2.98
CA SER A 79 10.52 13.50 -3.64
C SER A 79 9.13 13.47 -4.30
N GLN A 80 8.55 12.28 -4.50
CA GLN A 80 7.32 12.04 -5.27
C GLN A 80 7.35 12.62 -6.69
N VAL A 81 8.54 12.79 -7.29
CA VAL A 81 8.67 13.27 -8.65
C VAL A 81 8.40 12.13 -9.62
N PHE A 82 7.36 12.26 -10.44
CA PHE A 82 7.03 11.30 -11.47
C PHE A 82 7.79 11.57 -12.76
N VAL A 83 8.36 10.52 -13.34
CA VAL A 83 9.07 10.53 -14.63
C VAL A 83 8.33 9.60 -15.58
N PRO A 84 7.69 10.12 -16.64
CA PRO A 84 6.94 9.29 -17.57
C PRO A 84 7.88 8.33 -18.33
N LYS A 85 7.33 7.19 -18.79
CA LYS A 85 8.06 6.15 -19.52
C LYS A 85 8.87 6.69 -20.70
N SER A 86 8.33 7.69 -21.42
CA SER A 86 9.01 8.36 -22.53
C SER A 86 10.31 9.09 -22.14
N ASP A 87 10.43 9.54 -20.89
CA ASP A 87 11.58 10.30 -20.38
C ASP A 87 12.59 9.45 -19.60
N ILE A 88 12.39 8.14 -19.48
CA ILE A 88 13.33 7.23 -18.79
C ILE A 88 14.73 7.31 -19.43
N ASN A 89 14.80 7.35 -20.76
CA ASN A 89 16.06 7.43 -21.51
C ASN A 89 16.58 8.88 -21.68
N ASN A 90 15.79 9.88 -21.29
CA ASN A 90 16.18 11.27 -21.41
C ASN A 90 17.26 11.60 -20.37
N ARG A 91 18.46 11.96 -20.82
CA ARG A 91 19.60 12.27 -19.93
C ARG A 91 19.35 13.42 -18.95
N ARG A 92 18.38 14.29 -19.27
CA ARG A 92 18.01 15.43 -18.43
C ARG A 92 16.86 15.12 -17.47
N SER A 93 16.23 13.95 -17.56
CA SER A 93 15.12 13.59 -16.69
C SER A 93 15.55 13.52 -15.23
N PRO A 94 14.63 13.78 -14.27
CA PRO A 94 14.91 13.64 -12.85
C PRO A 94 15.48 12.26 -12.48
N LEU A 95 15.00 11.19 -13.14
CA LEU A 95 15.53 9.83 -12.96
C LEU A 95 17.02 9.74 -13.31
N ASN A 96 17.42 10.24 -14.49
CA ASN A 96 18.83 10.22 -14.88
C ASN A 96 19.72 11.17 -14.06
N GLN A 97 19.13 12.19 -13.42
CA GLN A 97 19.85 13.02 -12.45
C GLN A 97 20.12 12.22 -11.17
N LEU A 98 19.11 11.54 -10.63
CA LEU A 98 19.26 10.65 -9.46
C LEU A 98 20.28 9.54 -9.73
N ILE A 99 20.18 8.84 -10.86
CA ILE A 99 21.11 7.76 -11.20
C ILE A 99 22.55 8.29 -11.27
N ARG A 100 22.79 9.49 -11.81
CA ARG A 100 24.13 10.10 -11.82
C ARG A 100 24.63 10.51 -10.44
N GLU A 101 23.73 10.88 -9.54
CA GLU A 101 24.08 11.16 -8.14
C GLU A 101 24.51 9.88 -7.42
N VAL A 102 23.75 8.79 -7.60
CA VAL A 102 24.07 7.48 -7.04
C VAL A 102 25.37 6.93 -7.64
N GLU A 103 25.56 7.07 -8.95
CA GLU A 103 26.79 6.68 -9.65
C GLU A 103 28.05 7.34 -9.05
N LYS A 104 27.97 8.64 -8.75
CA LYS A 104 29.07 9.38 -8.10
C LYS A 104 29.34 8.93 -6.67
N ASN A 105 28.34 8.36 -6.00
CA ASN A 105 28.40 7.96 -4.60
C ASN A 105 28.22 6.44 -4.42
N LYS A 106 28.55 5.62 -5.42
CA LYS A 106 28.28 4.16 -5.45
C LYS A 106 28.86 3.36 -4.27
N ASP A 107 29.89 3.89 -3.61
CA ASP A 107 30.48 3.29 -2.42
C ASP A 107 29.63 3.53 -1.16
N LYS A 108 28.74 4.54 -1.19
CA LYS A 108 27.89 4.99 -0.07
C LYS A 108 26.39 4.90 -0.37
N GLN A 109 26.00 4.79 -1.64
CA GLN A 109 24.62 4.79 -2.09
C GLN A 109 24.39 3.68 -3.09
N TYR A 110 23.18 3.14 -3.09
CA TYR A 110 22.73 2.15 -4.06
C TYR A 110 21.25 2.40 -4.37
N LEU A 111 20.74 1.74 -5.41
CA LEU A 111 19.35 1.93 -5.85
C LEU A 111 18.50 0.74 -5.39
N ILE A 112 17.39 1.00 -4.72
CA ILE A 112 16.32 0.00 -4.56
C ILE A 112 15.22 0.33 -5.54
N VAL A 113 14.87 -0.65 -6.37
CA VAL A 113 13.74 -0.54 -7.28
C VAL A 113 12.55 -1.28 -6.70
N VAL A 114 11.51 -0.51 -6.40
CA VAL A 114 10.21 -1.03 -5.98
C VAL A 114 9.43 -1.43 -7.22
N LEU A 115 9.05 -2.71 -7.30
CA LEU A 115 8.50 -3.34 -8.49
C LEU A 115 7.02 -3.64 -8.29
N ARG A 116 6.16 -2.96 -9.05
CA ARG A 116 4.76 -3.39 -9.24
C ARG A 116 4.65 -4.38 -10.40
N PRO A 117 3.70 -5.33 -10.39
CA PRO A 117 3.51 -6.28 -11.49
C PRO A 117 3.36 -5.62 -12.86
N GLN A 118 2.67 -4.48 -12.94
CA GLN A 118 2.46 -3.74 -14.20
C GLN A 118 3.69 -2.93 -14.64
N GLY A 119 4.65 -2.70 -13.74
CA GLY A 119 5.83 -1.87 -14.00
C GLY A 119 7.05 -2.64 -14.53
N ILE A 120 6.92 -3.92 -14.89
CA ILE A 120 8.04 -4.78 -15.29
C ILE A 120 8.81 -4.24 -16.51
N ASP A 121 8.11 -3.71 -17.52
CA ASP A 121 8.76 -3.15 -18.72
C ASP A 121 9.57 -1.88 -18.40
N VAL A 122 9.05 -1.06 -17.48
CA VAL A 122 9.75 0.14 -17.00
C VAL A 122 10.96 -0.27 -16.18
N PHE A 123 10.77 -1.25 -15.30
CA PHE A 123 11.82 -1.82 -14.49
C PHE A 123 13.01 -2.33 -15.32
N GLN A 124 12.76 -3.10 -16.39
CA GLN A 124 13.82 -3.61 -17.25
C GLN A 124 14.66 -2.46 -17.84
N GLN A 125 14.02 -1.37 -18.28
CA GLN A 125 14.74 -0.20 -18.80
C GLN A 125 15.58 0.49 -17.72
N VAL A 126 15.03 0.66 -16.50
CA VAL A 126 15.78 1.26 -15.39
C VAL A 126 16.97 0.38 -15.02
N ARG A 127 16.74 -0.94 -14.86
CA ARG A 127 17.77 -1.93 -14.56
C ARG A 127 18.91 -1.87 -15.56
N ASP A 128 18.61 -1.88 -16.86
CA ASP A 128 19.61 -1.79 -17.92
C ASP A 128 20.49 -0.52 -17.79
N ILE A 129 19.90 0.62 -17.43
CA ILE A 129 20.63 1.88 -17.28
C ILE A 129 21.56 1.82 -16.06
N VAL A 130 21.09 1.23 -14.97
CA VAL A 130 21.78 1.18 -13.68
C VAL A 130 22.92 0.16 -13.71
N GLU A 131 22.67 -1.05 -14.22
CA GLU A 131 23.69 -2.11 -14.35
C GLU A 131 24.82 -1.69 -15.30
N LYS A 132 24.50 -1.02 -16.42
CA LYS A 132 25.54 -0.49 -17.36
C LYS A 132 26.47 0.52 -16.72
N ARG A 133 26.08 1.15 -15.61
CA ARG A 133 26.88 2.12 -14.85
C ARG A 133 27.57 1.52 -13.64
N GLY A 134 27.39 0.21 -13.40
CA GLY A 134 28.00 -0.50 -12.27
C GLY A 134 27.51 0.01 -10.91
N ILE A 135 26.22 0.37 -10.83
CA ILE A 135 25.56 0.75 -9.58
C ILE A 135 24.88 -0.49 -9.01
N ASP A 136 25.03 -0.72 -7.71
CA ASP A 136 24.36 -1.82 -7.03
C ASP A 136 22.85 -1.59 -6.97
N ILE A 137 22.08 -2.67 -7.19
CA ILE A 137 20.63 -2.63 -7.31
C ILE A 137 19.97 -3.68 -6.41
N GLY A 138 19.03 -3.24 -5.59
CA GLY A 138 18.11 -4.09 -4.82
C GLY A 138 16.70 -4.06 -5.41
N TYR A 139 15.91 -5.10 -5.12
CA TYR A 139 14.56 -5.25 -5.66
C TYR A 139 13.56 -5.49 -4.53
N GLU A 140 12.50 -4.69 -4.49
CA GLU A 140 11.40 -4.87 -3.53
C GLU A 140 10.08 -5.03 -4.30
N PRO A 141 9.56 -6.26 -4.47
CA PRO A 141 8.27 -6.49 -5.10
C PRO A 141 7.13 -6.05 -4.18
N ILE A 142 6.13 -5.37 -4.73
CA ILE A 142 4.90 -4.97 -4.01
C ILE A 142 3.66 -5.29 -4.85
N ASP A 143 2.54 -5.52 -4.19
CA ASP A 143 1.25 -5.70 -4.89
C ASP A 143 0.76 -4.38 -5.51
N GLU A 144 -0.11 -4.50 -6.51
CA GLU A 144 -0.67 -3.37 -7.25
C GLU A 144 -1.43 -2.37 -6.35
N ASP A 145 -2.19 -2.88 -5.38
CA ASP A 145 -3.08 -2.09 -4.53
C ASP A 145 -2.40 -1.52 -3.28
N TRP A 146 -1.08 -1.72 -3.13
CA TRP A 146 -0.37 -1.31 -1.93
C TRP A 146 0.14 0.12 -2.02
N THR A 147 -0.11 0.89 -0.95
CA THR A 147 0.40 2.26 -0.83
C THR A 147 1.75 2.25 -0.15
N LEU A 148 2.78 2.66 -0.87
CA LEU A 148 4.15 2.64 -0.39
C LEU A 148 4.45 3.87 0.48
N LYS A 149 4.96 3.63 1.68
CA LYS A 149 5.57 4.60 2.58
C LYS A 149 7.01 4.19 2.84
N ILE A 150 7.94 5.13 2.68
CA ILE A 150 9.35 4.89 3.00
C ILE A 150 9.69 5.70 4.23
N GLU A 151 10.08 5.00 5.29
CA GLU A 151 10.53 5.61 6.54
C GLU A 151 12.04 5.40 6.67
N GLU A 152 12.78 6.49 6.86
CA GLU A 152 14.19 6.43 7.21
C GLU A 152 14.31 6.02 8.68
N LEU A 153 15.18 5.04 8.99
CA LEU A 153 15.54 4.73 10.37
C LEU A 153 16.25 5.94 11.00
N ASN A 154 15.48 6.81 11.64
CA ASN A 154 16.02 7.76 12.58
C ASN A 154 16.47 6.96 13.80
N ASN A 155 17.78 6.69 13.90
CA ASN A 155 18.41 6.23 15.14
C ASN A 155 18.34 7.35 16.19
N ASN A 156 17.14 7.59 16.72
CA ASN A 156 16.90 8.37 17.92
C ASN A 156 16.56 7.40 19.05
N GLU A 157 17.54 6.56 19.42
CA GLU A 157 17.59 5.96 20.74
C GLU A 157 18.92 6.37 21.36
N ASN A 158 18.85 7.35 22.27
CA ASN A 158 19.89 7.69 23.23
C ASN A 158 20.04 6.57 24.26
#